data_AF-A0A957UXD1-F1
#
_entry.id   AF-A0A957UXD1-F1
#
_cell.length_a   1.000
_cell.length_b   1.000
_cell.length_c   1.000
_cell.angle_alpha   90.00
_cell.angle_beta   90.00
_cell.angle_gamma   90.00
#
_symmetry.space_group_name_H-M   'P 1'
#
loop_
_entity.id
_entity.type
_entity.pdbx_description
1 polymer ?
#
loop_
_entity_poly.entity_id
_entity_poly.type
_entity_poly.pdbx_seq_one_letter_code
_entity_poly.pdbx_strand_id
1 'polypeptide(L)'
;MDPGLYTVSEINPGDDWDSPLPADVEALPGETVGVNLFNRYIDQGGQGGTGGTLLVRKIVDWGKAPPDLGISFTICITGGGFTVDSLGACQEVGAEGGEAVWLNLDPGQYTIVEPDIDPAVWDISGAGQVVTIVKDEETMAEVRNTNKNVPTALPPSDEPAGHGEWIFLPLMRR
;
A
#
# COMPACT_ATOMS: atom_id res chain seq x y z
N MET A 1 15.99 -24.24 -9.45
CA MET A 1 15.16 -25.34 -9.94
C MET A 1 15.20 -25.33 -11.45
N ASP A 2 15.00 -26.48 -12.10
CA ASP A 2 14.80 -26.49 -13.54
C ASP A 2 13.52 -25.73 -13.90
N PRO A 3 13.39 -25.16 -15.10
CA PRO A 3 12.14 -24.54 -15.51
C PRO A 3 11.01 -25.57 -15.59
N GLY A 4 9.81 -25.22 -15.12
CA GLY A 4 8.67 -26.12 -15.13
C GLY A 4 7.53 -25.69 -14.20
N LEU A 5 6.44 -26.46 -14.23
CA LEU A 5 5.31 -26.29 -13.31
C LEU A 5 5.59 -27.04 -12.00
N TYR A 6 5.45 -26.33 -10.90
CA TYR A 6 5.65 -26.83 -9.55
C TYR A 6 4.40 -26.65 -8.71
N THR A 7 4.07 -27.64 -7.90
CA THR A 7 3.03 -27.51 -6.88
C THR A 7 3.69 -27.29 -5.53
N VAL A 8 3.34 -26.19 -4.87
CA VAL A 8 3.81 -25.84 -3.53
C VAL A 8 2.69 -26.17 -2.55
N SER A 9 2.97 -27.04 -1.58
CA SER A 9 2.02 -27.46 -0.55
C SER A 9 2.66 -27.39 0.83
N GLU A 10 1.92 -26.92 1.83
CA GLU A 10 2.33 -27.01 3.22
C GLU A 10 1.76 -28.29 3.85
N ILE A 11 2.65 -29.20 4.24
CA ILE A 11 2.28 -30.57 4.68
C ILE A 11 1.93 -30.62 6.17
N ASN A 12 2.38 -29.65 6.96
CA ASN A 12 2.08 -29.58 8.39
C ASN A 12 2.17 -28.13 8.91
N PRO A 13 1.03 -27.41 9.00
CA PRO A 13 0.98 -26.05 9.50
C PRO A 13 0.95 -25.96 11.05
N GLY A 14 0.84 -27.08 11.75
CA GLY A 14 0.69 -27.16 13.21
C GLY A 14 -0.73 -27.49 13.67
N ASP A 15 -0.89 -27.87 14.94
CA ASP A 15 -2.13 -28.46 15.49
C ASP A 15 -3.35 -27.51 15.51
N ASP A 16 -3.12 -26.20 15.46
CA ASP A 16 -4.16 -25.16 15.45
C ASP A 16 -4.32 -24.49 14.08
N TRP A 17 -3.83 -25.13 13.01
CA TRP A 17 -3.87 -24.57 11.66
C TRP A 17 -4.33 -25.60 10.62
N ASP A 18 -5.13 -25.15 9.67
CA ASP A 18 -5.53 -25.86 8.47
C ASP A 18 -4.52 -25.60 7.37
N SER A 19 -4.13 -26.68 6.70
CA SER A 19 -3.19 -26.59 5.58
C SER A 19 -3.84 -25.84 4.42
N PRO A 20 -3.15 -24.85 3.81
CA PRO A 20 -3.65 -24.18 2.62
C PRO A 20 -3.81 -25.17 1.48
N LEU A 21 -4.71 -24.85 0.55
CA LEU A 21 -4.74 -25.56 -0.73
C LEU A 21 -3.38 -25.38 -1.43
N PRO A 22 -2.88 -26.44 -2.09
CA PRO A 22 -1.64 -26.34 -2.85
C PRO A 22 -1.75 -25.27 -3.94
N ALA A 23 -0.69 -24.48 -4.09
CA ALA A 23 -0.58 -23.46 -5.12
C ALA A 23 0.35 -23.95 -6.23
N ASP A 24 -0.08 -23.84 -7.48
CA ASP A 24 0.75 -24.14 -8.64
C ASP A 24 1.52 -22.88 -9.06
N VAL A 25 2.82 -23.04 -9.32
CA VAL A 25 3.74 -21.99 -9.74
C VAL A 25 4.55 -22.46 -10.94
N GLU A 26 4.59 -21.64 -11.98
CA GLU A 26 5.44 -21.88 -13.14
C GLU A 26 6.79 -21.17 -12.93
N ALA A 27 7.87 -21.94 -12.92
CA ALA A 27 9.22 -21.40 -12.85
C ALA A 27 9.81 -21.29 -14.27
N LEU A 28 10.17 -20.06 -14.68
CA LEU A 28 10.84 -19.78 -15.95
C LEU A 28 12.37 -19.69 -15.77
N PRO A 29 13.17 -19.93 -16.84
CA PRO A 29 14.62 -19.87 -16.74
C PRO A 29 15.13 -18.48 -16.35
N GLY A 30 15.81 -18.39 -15.20
CA GLY A 30 16.45 -17.15 -14.74
C GLY A 30 15.54 -16.18 -13.98
N GLU A 31 14.30 -16.56 -13.68
CA GLU A 31 13.34 -15.76 -12.92
C GLU A 31 13.19 -16.27 -11.47
N THR A 32 12.97 -15.34 -10.54
CA THR A 32 12.58 -15.67 -9.16
C THR A 32 11.08 -15.48 -9.04
N VAL A 33 10.34 -16.55 -8.75
CA VAL A 33 8.88 -16.50 -8.55
C VAL A 33 8.57 -16.74 -7.06
N GLY A 34 7.85 -15.80 -6.46
CA GLY A 34 7.34 -15.92 -5.09
C GLY A 34 5.95 -16.56 -5.09
N VAL A 35 5.69 -17.41 -4.10
CA VAL A 35 4.35 -17.96 -3.84
C VAL A 35 4.00 -17.63 -2.40
N ASN A 36 2.83 -17.03 -2.19
CA ASN A 36 2.30 -16.78 -0.87
C ASN A 36 1.37 -17.92 -0.49
N LEU A 37 1.71 -18.64 0.58
CA LEU A 37 0.84 -19.62 1.23
C LEU A 37 0.37 -19.04 2.56
N PHE A 38 -0.95 -19.07 2.79
CA PHE A 38 -1.55 -18.58 4.03
C PHE A 38 -2.23 -19.73 4.75
N ASN A 39 -1.72 -20.09 5.93
CA ASN A 39 -2.36 -21.07 6.80
C ASN A 39 -3.66 -20.50 7.37
N ARG A 40 -4.67 -21.35 7.53
CA ARG A 40 -5.93 -20.98 8.18
C ARG A 40 -5.85 -21.37 9.65
N TYR A 41 -5.97 -20.45 10.59
CA TYR A 41 -6.09 -20.83 12.01
C TYR A 41 -7.42 -21.58 12.22
N ILE A 42 -7.38 -22.70 12.95
CA ILE A 42 -8.55 -23.46 13.38
C ILE A 42 -8.56 -23.38 14.90
N ASP A 43 -9.68 -22.97 15.50
CA ASP A 43 -9.84 -23.14 16.94
C ASP A 43 -9.84 -24.64 17.30
N GLN A 44 -9.71 -24.95 18.59
CA GLN A 44 -9.70 -26.34 19.10
C GLN A 44 -11.02 -27.11 18.87
N GLY A 45 -11.91 -26.61 18.01
CA GLY A 45 -13.19 -27.21 17.64
C GLY A 45 -13.28 -27.74 16.20
N GLY A 46 -12.30 -27.51 15.32
CA GLY A 46 -12.29 -28.12 13.98
C GLY A 46 -13.35 -27.58 12.99
N GLN A 47 -13.97 -26.44 13.27
CA GLN A 47 -15.06 -25.88 12.47
C GLN A 47 -14.57 -24.64 11.69
N GLY A 48 -14.54 -24.72 10.35
CA GLY A 48 -14.03 -23.67 9.48
C GLY A 48 -14.67 -22.28 9.69
N GLY A 49 -13.82 -21.24 9.64
CA GLY A 49 -14.14 -19.82 9.47
C GLY A 49 -15.06 -19.22 10.55
N THR A 50 -14.51 -18.72 11.65
CA THR A 50 -15.26 -18.01 12.70
C THR A 50 -15.12 -16.49 12.64
N GLY A 51 -14.31 -15.96 11.73
CA GLY A 51 -13.97 -14.55 11.65
C GLY A 51 -14.72 -13.76 10.58
N GLY A 52 -14.59 -12.44 10.62
CA GLY A 52 -15.01 -11.54 9.55
C GLY A 52 -13.85 -11.17 8.63
N THR A 53 -14.18 -10.40 7.58
CA THR A 53 -13.20 -9.88 6.62
C THR A 53 -13.06 -8.37 6.77
N LEU A 54 -11.83 -7.86 6.70
CA LEU A 54 -11.54 -6.44 6.58
C LEU A 54 -10.85 -6.17 5.24
N LEU A 55 -11.47 -5.34 4.42
CA LEU A 55 -10.87 -4.80 3.20
C LEU A 55 -10.58 -3.31 3.42
N VAL A 56 -9.30 -2.94 3.36
CA VAL A 56 -8.87 -1.55 3.42
C VAL A 56 -8.44 -1.09 2.04
N ARG A 57 -9.21 -0.18 1.45
CA ARG A 57 -8.87 0.47 0.19
C ARG A 57 -7.88 1.60 0.46
N LYS A 58 -6.67 1.47 -0.08
CA LYS A 58 -5.66 2.51 -0.08
C LYS A 58 -5.77 3.35 -1.35
N ILE A 59 -5.93 4.65 -1.17
CA ILE A 59 -5.87 5.62 -2.26
C ILE A 59 -4.64 6.50 -2.11
N VAL A 60 -3.86 6.59 -3.19
CA VAL A 60 -2.70 7.46 -3.28
C VAL A 60 -3.01 8.53 -4.32
N ASP A 61 -3.17 9.76 -3.86
CA ASP A 61 -3.36 10.93 -4.69
C ASP A 61 -2.04 11.69 -4.77
N TRP A 62 -1.33 11.54 -5.89
CA TRP A 62 -0.09 12.27 -6.18
C TRP A 62 -0.30 13.75 -6.45
N GLY A 63 -1.55 14.21 -6.57
CA GLY A 63 -1.90 15.57 -6.92
C GLY A 63 -1.28 15.97 -8.26
N LYS A 64 -0.26 16.83 -8.21
CA LYS A 64 0.48 17.29 -9.38
C LYS A 64 1.93 16.80 -9.42
N ALA A 65 2.37 16.05 -8.41
CA ALA A 65 3.69 15.43 -8.41
C ALA A 65 3.71 14.24 -9.39
N PRO A 66 4.83 14.01 -10.11
CA PRO A 66 5.02 12.75 -10.81
C PRO A 66 4.99 11.58 -9.81
N PRO A 67 4.25 10.49 -10.07
CA PRO A 67 4.30 9.30 -9.23
C PRO A 67 5.71 8.70 -9.16
N ASP A 68 6.17 8.41 -7.96
CA ASP A 68 7.35 7.59 -7.75
C ASP A 68 6.92 6.13 -7.62
N LEU A 69 7.14 5.32 -8.66
CA LEU A 69 6.73 3.92 -8.68
C LEU A 69 7.63 3.01 -7.82
N GLY A 70 8.72 3.55 -7.26
CA GLY A 70 9.63 2.82 -6.39
C GLY A 70 9.19 2.76 -4.92
N ILE A 71 8.12 3.47 -4.53
CA ILE A 71 7.63 3.48 -3.15
C ILE A 71 6.43 2.55 -2.96
N SER A 72 6.31 2.00 -1.76
CA SER A 72 5.12 1.31 -1.26
C SER A 72 4.59 2.00 0.00
N PHE A 73 3.33 1.72 0.33
CA PHE A 73 2.68 2.17 1.55
C PHE A 73 2.26 0.95 2.37
N THR A 74 2.56 0.96 3.66
CA THR A 74 2.24 -0.14 4.57
C THR A 74 0.95 0.18 5.33
N ILE A 75 -0.05 -0.67 5.22
CA ILE A 75 -1.26 -0.59 6.02
C ILE A 75 -1.21 -1.70 7.06
N CYS A 76 -1.40 -1.36 8.33
CA CYS A 76 -1.46 -2.32 9.42
C CYS A 76 -2.77 -2.24 10.19
N ILE A 77 -3.04 -3.29 10.96
CA ILE A 77 -4.13 -3.34 11.93
C ILE A 77 -3.61 -3.59 13.34
N THR A 78 -4.34 -3.09 14.33
CA THR A 78 -4.14 -3.42 15.75
C THR A 78 -5.50 -3.76 16.37
N GLY A 79 -5.53 -4.61 17.39
CA GLY A 79 -6.77 -5.14 17.97
C GLY A 79 -6.92 -6.64 17.71
N GLY A 80 -7.84 -7.30 18.42
CA GLY A 80 -8.03 -8.75 18.32
C GLY A 80 -6.75 -9.57 18.55
N GLY A 81 -5.83 -9.07 19.39
CA GLY A 81 -4.51 -9.68 19.63
C GLY A 81 -3.37 -9.20 18.71
N PHE A 82 -3.67 -8.50 17.62
CA PHE A 82 -2.65 -7.93 16.73
C PHE A 82 -2.03 -6.65 17.31
N THR A 83 -0.72 -6.57 17.19
CA THR A 83 0.09 -5.35 17.26
C THR A 83 0.74 -5.08 15.91
N VAL A 84 1.26 -3.87 15.67
CA VAL A 84 1.93 -3.52 14.40
C VAL A 84 3.10 -4.45 14.06
N ASP A 85 3.78 -5.00 15.06
CA ASP A 85 4.90 -5.93 14.86
C ASP A 85 4.45 -7.40 14.75
N SER A 86 3.15 -7.68 14.86
CA SER A 86 2.64 -9.04 14.74
C SER A 86 2.72 -9.52 13.29
N LEU A 87 3.11 -10.78 13.11
CA LEU A 87 3.11 -11.39 11.79
C LEU A 87 1.70 -11.32 11.18
N GLY A 88 1.60 -10.81 9.95
CA GLY A 88 0.32 -10.63 9.24
C GLY A 88 -0.50 -9.39 9.64
N ALA A 89 -0.03 -8.59 10.61
CA ALA A 89 -0.70 -7.33 10.96
C ALA A 89 -0.63 -6.30 9.85
N CYS A 90 0.44 -6.33 9.04
CA CYS A 90 0.75 -5.33 8.03
C CYS A 90 0.76 -5.92 6.63
N GLN A 91 0.31 -5.14 5.65
CA GLN A 91 0.36 -5.43 4.23
C GLN A 91 0.85 -4.19 3.46
N GLU A 92 1.61 -4.41 2.40
CA GLU A 92 2.08 -3.33 1.53
C GLU A 92 1.22 -3.21 0.28
N VAL A 93 1.01 -1.98 -0.16
CA VAL A 93 0.42 -1.64 -1.46
C VAL A 93 1.34 -0.67 -2.21
N GLY A 94 1.34 -0.74 -3.54
CA GLY A 94 2.25 0.04 -4.37
C GLY A 94 1.93 1.55 -4.40
N ALA A 95 2.75 2.28 -5.14
CA ALA A 95 2.65 3.74 -5.34
C ALA A 95 1.29 4.22 -5.89
N GLU A 96 0.50 3.36 -6.52
CA GLU A 96 -0.83 3.68 -7.05
C GLU A 96 -1.95 3.41 -6.03
N GLY A 97 -1.61 2.91 -4.84
CA GLY A 97 -2.56 2.39 -3.87
C GLY A 97 -2.96 0.95 -4.20
N GLY A 98 -4.11 0.52 -3.68
CA GLY A 98 -4.58 -0.85 -3.82
C GLY A 98 -5.49 -1.28 -2.68
N GLU A 99 -5.60 -2.57 -2.46
CA GLU A 99 -6.39 -3.16 -1.39
C GLU A 99 -5.50 -3.99 -0.48
N ALA A 100 -5.63 -3.78 0.82
CA ALA A 100 -5.08 -4.65 1.85
C ALA A 100 -6.24 -5.43 2.47
N VAL A 101 -6.14 -6.76 2.51
CA VAL A 101 -7.26 -7.65 2.86
C VAL A 101 -6.87 -8.59 3.98
N TRP A 102 -7.55 -8.48 5.12
CA TRP A 102 -7.43 -9.41 6.25
C TRP A 102 -8.65 -10.30 6.29
N LEU A 103 -8.43 -11.60 6.18
CA LEU A 103 -9.49 -12.61 6.22
C LEU A 103 -9.52 -13.26 7.60
N ASN A 104 -10.70 -13.70 8.02
CA ASN A 104 -10.91 -14.48 9.24
C ASN A 104 -10.42 -13.76 10.52
N LEU A 105 -10.59 -12.45 10.58
CA LEU A 105 -10.35 -11.69 11.81
C LEU A 105 -11.41 -12.06 12.86
N ASP A 106 -10.99 -12.31 14.09
CA ASP A 106 -11.91 -12.52 15.20
C ASP A 106 -12.90 -11.34 15.30
N PRO A 107 -14.20 -11.58 15.57
CA PRO A 107 -15.15 -10.49 15.73
C PRO A 107 -14.72 -9.54 16.86
N GLY A 108 -14.69 -8.25 16.58
CA GLY A 108 -14.15 -7.28 17.52
C GLY A 108 -13.79 -5.95 16.89
N GLN A 109 -13.17 -5.07 17.68
CA GLN A 109 -12.70 -3.78 17.19
C GLN A 109 -11.24 -3.86 16.76
N TYR A 110 -10.98 -3.30 15.58
CA TYR A 110 -9.64 -3.15 15.02
C TYR A 110 -9.38 -1.70 14.67
N THR A 111 -8.16 -1.24 14.88
CA THR A 111 -7.71 0.09 14.47
C THR A 111 -6.79 -0.06 13.27
N ILE A 112 -7.10 0.65 12.19
CA ILE A 112 -6.27 0.71 10.98
C ILE A 112 -5.19 1.76 11.19
N VAL A 113 -3.94 1.43 10.94
CA VAL A 113 -2.80 2.35 11.05
C VAL A 113 -1.95 2.29 9.78
N GLU A 114 -1.24 3.37 9.52
CA GLU A 114 -0.29 3.48 8.40
C GLU A 114 1.03 4.02 8.98
N PRO A 115 1.98 3.14 9.32
CA PRO A 115 3.28 3.55 9.86
C PRO A 115 4.18 4.14 8.77
N ASP A 116 5.29 4.75 9.20
CA ASP A 116 6.43 5.13 8.37
C ASP A 116 6.14 6.09 7.20
N ILE A 117 5.08 6.88 7.32
CA ILE A 117 4.74 7.92 6.36
C ILE A 117 5.26 9.29 6.80
N ASP A 118 5.83 10.04 5.86
CA ASP A 118 6.31 11.40 6.11
C ASP A 118 5.15 12.42 6.09
N PRO A 119 4.73 12.98 7.24
CA PRO A 119 3.65 13.94 7.31
C PRO A 119 4.04 15.31 6.71
N ALA A 120 5.31 15.56 6.42
CA ALA A 120 5.73 16.76 5.69
C ALA A 120 5.38 16.67 4.18
N VAL A 121 5.30 15.45 3.64
CA VAL A 121 5.03 15.20 2.21
C VAL A 121 3.56 14.85 1.97
N TRP A 122 2.91 14.16 2.91
CA TRP A 122 1.56 13.63 2.71
C TRP A 122 0.56 14.20 3.72
N ASP A 123 -0.66 14.48 3.26
CA ASP A 123 -1.86 14.56 4.09
C ASP A 123 -2.52 13.19 4.14
N ILE A 124 -2.77 12.69 5.35
CA ILE A 124 -3.24 11.33 5.60
C ILE A 124 -4.64 11.40 6.20
N SER A 125 -5.56 10.60 5.67
CA SER A 125 -6.92 10.48 6.20
C SER A 125 -7.36 9.01 6.26
N GLY A 126 -8.19 8.68 7.24
CA GLY A 126 -8.65 7.31 7.48
C GLY A 126 -7.68 6.45 8.31
N ALA A 127 -6.39 6.79 8.38
CA ALA A 127 -5.49 6.17 9.36
C ALA A 127 -5.91 6.56 10.80
N GLY A 128 -5.90 5.59 11.71
CA GLY A 128 -6.39 5.70 13.08
C GLY A 128 -7.88 5.41 13.26
N GLN A 129 -8.63 5.11 12.19
CA GLN A 129 -10.04 4.75 12.30
C GLN A 129 -10.21 3.39 12.98
N VAL A 130 -11.26 3.25 13.78
CA VAL A 130 -11.66 1.99 14.42
C VAL A 130 -12.82 1.39 13.64
N VAL A 131 -12.66 0.14 13.23
CA VAL A 131 -13.67 -0.67 12.54
C VAL A 131 -14.12 -1.82 13.42
N THR A 132 -15.38 -2.23 13.28
CA THR A 132 -15.90 -3.42 13.93
C THR A 132 -15.97 -4.54 12.91
N ILE A 133 -15.32 -5.65 13.23
CA ILE A 133 -15.40 -6.89 12.46
C ILE A 133 -16.52 -7.73 13.05
N VAL A 134 -17.41 -8.17 12.16
CA VAL A 134 -18.51 -9.08 12.47
C VAL A 134 -18.23 -10.39 11.76
N LYS A 135 -18.53 -11.50 12.44
CA LYS A 135 -18.36 -12.84 11.89
C LYS A 135 -19.11 -12.98 10.56
N ASP A 136 -18.48 -13.63 9.58
CA ASP A 136 -19.04 -13.95 8.26
C ASP A 136 -19.47 -12.71 7.44
N GLU A 137 -19.06 -11.50 7.85
CA GLU A 137 -19.32 -10.25 7.14
C GLU A 137 -18.02 -9.65 6.59
N GLU A 138 -18.16 -8.84 5.55
CA GLU A 138 -17.09 -8.01 5.01
C GLU A 138 -17.25 -6.57 5.49
N THR A 139 -16.22 -6.06 6.15
CA THR A 139 -16.10 -4.66 6.56
C THR A 139 -15.15 -3.96 5.61
N MET A 140 -15.60 -2.85 5.02
CA MET A 140 -14.77 -2.00 4.15
C MET A 140 -14.34 -0.73 4.86
N ALA A 141 -13.09 -0.32 4.64
CA ALA A 141 -12.55 0.96 5.09
C ALA A 141 -11.69 1.61 4.00
N GLU A 142 -11.47 2.92 4.10
CA GLU A 142 -10.60 3.67 3.18
C GLU A 142 -9.50 4.39 3.96
N VAL A 143 -8.27 4.32 3.45
CA VAL A 143 -7.13 5.14 3.88
C VAL A 143 -6.63 5.91 2.66
N ARG A 144 -6.44 7.22 2.79
CA ARG A 144 -6.02 8.08 1.69
C ARG A 144 -4.81 8.91 2.05
N ASN A 145 -3.84 8.92 1.13
CA ASN A 145 -2.72 9.84 1.13
C ASN A 145 -2.88 10.84 -0.01
N THR A 146 -2.72 12.13 0.30
CA THR A 146 -2.71 13.21 -0.68
C THR A 146 -1.36 13.91 -0.62
N ASN A 147 -0.64 13.97 -1.73
CA ASN A 147 0.67 14.60 -1.79
C ASN A 147 0.54 16.12 -1.66
N LYS A 148 1.32 16.71 -0.75
CA LYS A 148 1.31 18.16 -0.45
C LYS A 148 2.01 19.02 -1.48
N ASN A 149 2.72 18.43 -2.44
CA ASN A 149 3.44 19.19 -3.46
C ASN A 149 2.46 19.96 -4.34
N VAL A 150 2.29 21.24 -4.02
CA VAL A 150 1.86 22.24 -4.98
C VAL A 150 2.99 22.43 -5.98
N PRO A 151 2.71 22.55 -7.30
CA PRO A 151 3.73 22.88 -8.26
C PRO A 151 4.39 24.17 -7.81
N THR A 152 5.67 24.10 -7.48
CA THR A 152 6.50 25.30 -7.54
C THR A 152 6.35 25.80 -8.96
N ALA A 153 5.66 26.92 -9.15
CA ALA A 153 5.68 27.61 -10.44
C ALA A 153 7.16 27.67 -10.86
N LEU A 154 7.46 27.23 -12.08
CA LEU A 154 8.81 27.36 -12.63
C LEU A 154 9.28 28.79 -12.31
N PRO A 155 10.47 29.00 -11.71
CA PRO A 155 10.98 30.36 -11.57
C PRO A 155 10.94 30.99 -12.97
N PRO A 156 10.58 32.27 -13.13
CA PRO A 156 10.66 32.95 -14.42
C PRO A 156 12.15 33.02 -14.80
N SER A 157 12.62 31.96 -15.43
CA SER A 157 13.99 31.76 -15.88
C SER A 157 13.92 31.32 -17.33
N ASP A 158 13.28 32.14 -18.15
CA ASP A 158 13.43 32.19 -19.61
C ASP A 158 12.74 33.45 -20.17
N GLU A 159 12.95 34.62 -19.55
CA GLU A 159 12.91 35.87 -20.32
C GLU A 159 14.33 36.14 -20.83
N PRO A 160 14.62 36.02 -22.14
CA PRO A 160 15.88 36.50 -22.66
C PRO A 160 15.90 38.03 -22.50
N ALA A 161 16.69 38.51 -21.54
CA ALA A 161 17.08 39.91 -21.45
C ALA A 161 18.00 40.25 -22.64
N GLY A 162 17.40 40.49 -23.79
CA GLY A 162 18.11 40.90 -24.99
C GLY A 162 17.16 41.68 -25.87
N HIS A 163 17.30 43.00 -25.87
CA HIS A 163 17.23 43.91 -27.02
C HIS A 163 16.99 45.34 -26.51
N GLY A 164 18.04 46.16 -26.53
CA GLY A 164 17.92 47.59 -26.25
C GLY A 164 19.23 48.32 -25.97
N GLU A 165 20.31 48.04 -26.73
CA GLU A 165 21.41 49.02 -26.82
C GLU A 165 20.87 50.28 -27.50
N TRP A 166 20.66 51.33 -26.72
CA TRP A 166 20.35 52.67 -27.22
C TRP A 166 21.65 53.30 -27.74
N ILE A 167 21.88 53.22 -29.06
CA ILE A 167 22.92 54.00 -29.73
C ILE A 167 22.47 55.48 -29.73
N PHE A 168 23.15 56.31 -28.95
CA PHE A 168 23.02 57.77 -29.06
C PHE A 168 23.75 58.26 -30.32
N LEU A 169 23.00 58.68 -31.33
CA LEU A 169 23.53 59.52 -32.43
C LEU A 169 23.34 61.00 -32.06
N PRO A 170 24.36 61.86 -32.22
CA PRO A 170 24.25 63.26 -31.82
C PRO A 170 23.34 64.06 -32.76
N LEU A 171 22.61 65.00 -32.16
CA LEU A 171 21.69 65.94 -32.78
C LEU A 171 22.40 66.83 -33.82
N MET A 172 22.08 66.69 -35.12
CA MET A 172 22.38 67.74 -36.10
C MET A 172 21.21 68.73 -36.13
N ARG A 173 21.44 69.95 -35.61
CA ARG A 173 20.59 71.11 -35.89
C ARG A 173 20.79 71.55 -37.35
N ARG A 174 19.69 71.76 -38.07
CA ARG A 174 19.66 72.63 -39.26
C ARG A 174 19.19 74.02 -38.85
#